data_AF-A0A840ZT23-F1
#
_entry.id   AF-A0A840ZT23-F1
#
_cell.length_a   1.000
_cell.length_b   1.000
_cell.length_c   1.000
_cell.angle_alpha   90.00
_cell.angle_beta   90.00
_cell.angle_gamma   90.00
#
_symmetry.space_group_name_H-M   'P 1'
#
loop_
_entity.id
_entity.type
_entity.pdbx_description
1 polymer ?
#
loop_
_entity_poly.entity_id
_entity_poly.type
_entity_poly.pdbx_seq_one_letter_code
_entity_poly.pdbx_strand_id
1 'polypeptide(L)'
;MGRKKHTAEEIVAKLRQVDVLVSQGRKVAEAIRSIEVTEVTYYRWRSEYGGLKGDQVKRLKSLETENQRLRRAISDLTDPPPWEWSALRYGLRARTRTDRWERSGTSRR
;
A
#
# COMPACT_ATOMS: atom_id res chain seq x y z
N MET A 1 10.06 19.21 16.66
CA MET A 1 9.93 19.22 15.19
C MET A 1 9.66 17.80 14.72
N GLY A 2 8.46 17.52 14.20
CA GLY A 2 8.12 16.19 13.69
C GLY A 2 9.00 15.87 12.49
N ARG A 3 9.74 14.75 12.54
CA ARG A 3 10.50 14.27 11.38
C ARG A 3 9.51 13.89 10.28
N LYS A 4 9.43 14.70 9.22
CA LYS A 4 8.70 14.33 8.00
C LYS A 4 9.32 13.03 7.48
N LYS A 5 8.53 11.96 7.44
CA LYS A 5 8.99 10.68 6.89
C LYS A 5 9.03 10.83 5.37
N HIS A 6 10.20 10.62 4.77
CA HIS A 6 10.33 10.55 3.33
C HIS A 6 9.67 9.26 2.81
N THR A 7 8.88 9.37 1.74
CA THR A 7 8.36 8.18 1.06
C THR A 7 9.47 7.52 0.26
N ALA A 8 9.31 6.25 -0.09
CA ALA A 8 10.30 5.51 -0.87
C ALA A 8 10.58 6.19 -2.24
N GLU A 9 9.58 6.84 -2.84
CA GLU A 9 9.74 7.57 -4.09
C GLU A 9 10.59 8.83 -3.93
N GLU A 10 10.36 9.61 -2.88
CA GLU A 10 11.17 10.78 -2.57
C GLU A 10 12.64 10.40 -2.34
N ILE A 11 12.87 9.30 -1.62
CA ILE A 11 14.21 8.77 -1.37
C ILE A 11 14.91 8.42 -2.69
N VAL A 12 14.25 7.64 -3.56
CA VAL A 12 14.84 7.21 -4.84
C VAL A 12 15.05 8.38 -5.79
N ALA A 13 14.13 9.36 -5.82
CA ALA A 13 14.30 10.57 -6.61
C ALA A 13 15.52 11.38 -6.17
N LYS A 14 15.70 11.56 -4.85
CA LYS A 14 16.87 12.25 -4.29
C LYS A 14 18.18 11.49 -4.55
N LEU A 15 18.20 10.16 -4.41
CA LEU A 15 19.38 9.34 -4.73
C LEU A 15 19.79 9.50 -6.20
N ARG A 16 18.82 9.48 -7.13
CA ARG A 16 19.08 9.72 -8.57
C ARG A 16 19.60 11.12 -8.85
N GLN A 17 19.08 12.13 -8.18
CA GLN A 17 19.57 13.50 -8.31
C GLN A 17 21.04 13.60 -7.89
N VAL A 18 21.42 12.91 -6.80
CA VAL A 18 22.83 12.82 -6.39
C VAL A 18 23.66 12.09 -7.45
N ASP A 19 23.20 10.97 -7.98
CA ASP A 19 23.93 10.23 -9.03
C ASP A 19 24.15 11.07 -10.30
N VAL A 20 23.16 11.87 -10.72
CA VAL A 20 23.29 12.80 -11.85
C VAL A 20 24.33 13.89 -11.56
N LEU A 21 24.31 14.48 -10.37
CA LEU A 21 25.30 15.51 -9.99
C LEU A 21 26.72 14.94 -9.91
N VAL A 22 26.87 13.71 -9.42
CA VAL A 22 28.15 13.00 -9.35
C VAL A 22 28.67 12.65 -10.75
N SER A 23 27.79 12.23 -11.66
CA SER A 23 28.16 11.96 -13.06
C SER A 23 28.49 13.23 -13.86
N GLN A 24 27.99 14.39 -13.42
CA GLN A 24 28.45 15.71 -13.89
C GLN A 24 29.79 16.16 -13.29
N GLY A 25 30.43 15.33 -12.46
CA GLY A 25 31.74 15.61 -11.87
C GLY A 25 31.70 16.34 -10.53
N ARG A 26 30.52 16.54 -9.92
CA ARG A 26 30.44 17.13 -8.57
C ARG A 26 30.87 16.12 -7.51
N LYS A 27 31.47 16.63 -6.43
CA LYS A 27 31.78 15.80 -5.26
C LYS A 27 30.49 15.32 -4.59
N VAL A 28 30.49 14.06 -4.16
CA VAL A 28 29.35 13.41 -3.48
C VAL A 28 28.85 14.25 -2.29
N ALA A 29 29.76 14.82 -1.49
CA ALA A 29 29.41 15.66 -0.35
C ALA A 29 28.64 16.94 -0.73
N GLU A 30 28.95 17.54 -1.88
CA GLU A 30 28.20 18.72 -2.38
C GLU A 30 26.84 18.32 -2.95
N ALA A 31 26.79 17.19 -3.65
CA ALA A 31 25.54 16.63 -4.16
C ALA A 31 24.57 16.26 -3.02
N ILE A 32 25.07 15.69 -1.92
CA ILE A 32 24.27 15.38 -0.72
C ILE A 32 23.72 16.65 -0.07
N ARG A 33 24.51 17.74 -0.01
CA ARG A 33 24.01 19.03 0.50
C ARG A 33 22.88 19.59 -0.37
N SER A 34 22.92 19.38 -1.69
CA SER A 34 21.89 19.86 -2.61
C SER A 34 20.51 19.22 -2.41
N ILE A 35 20.46 18.01 -1.85
CA ILE A 35 19.20 17.30 -1.55
C ILE A 35 18.70 17.55 -0.11
N GLU A 36 19.43 18.36 0.65
CA GLU A 36 19.17 18.72 2.05
C GLU A 36 19.07 17.49 2.98
N VAL A 37 19.89 16.48 2.74
CA VAL A 37 19.94 15.26 3.55
C VAL A 37 21.31 15.13 4.21
N THR A 38 21.35 14.53 5.40
CA THR A 38 22.62 14.22 6.07
C THR A 38 23.35 13.07 5.36
N GLU A 39 24.68 13.09 5.32
CA GLU A 39 25.47 12.02 4.70
C GLU A 39 25.13 10.64 5.27
N VAL A 40 24.92 10.54 6.58
CA VAL A 40 24.49 9.31 7.26
C VAL A 40 23.20 8.76 6.67
N THR A 41 22.21 9.63 6.43
CA THR A 41 20.93 9.23 5.87
C THR A 41 21.07 8.84 4.40
N TYR A 42 21.90 9.56 3.63
CA TYR A 42 22.21 9.22 2.25
C TYR A 42 22.84 7.83 2.12
N TYR A 43 23.86 7.50 2.91
CA TYR A 43 24.50 6.18 2.85
C TYR A 43 23.54 5.07 3.28
N ARG A 44 22.70 5.31 4.29
CA ARG A 44 21.64 4.37 4.68
C ARG A 44 20.66 4.13 3.53
N TRP A 45 20.17 5.19 2.90
CA TRP A 45 19.29 5.11 1.75
C TRP A 45 19.96 4.44 0.55
N ARG A 46 21.25 4.65 0.33
CA ARG A 46 22.00 3.98 -0.74
C ARG A 46 22.10 2.48 -0.50
N SER A 47 22.22 2.02 0.75
CA SER A 47 22.19 0.60 1.09
C SER A 47 20.78 -0.01 0.98
N GLU A 48 19.74 0.73 1.36
CA GLU A 48 18.36 0.24 1.36
C GLU A 48 17.70 0.31 -0.04
N TYR A 49 18.01 1.36 -0.81
CA TYR A 49 17.33 1.72 -2.08
C TYR A 49 18.27 1.85 -3.28
N GLY A 50 19.60 1.81 -3.10
CA GLY A 50 20.56 1.99 -4.20
C GLY A 50 20.56 0.88 -5.25
N GLY A 51 20.01 -0.29 -4.94
CA GLY A 51 19.78 -1.38 -5.89
C GLY A 51 18.47 -1.27 -6.68
N LEU A 52 17.54 -0.40 -6.26
CA LEU A 52 16.27 -0.18 -6.93
C LEU A 52 16.48 0.74 -8.14
N LYS A 53 16.77 0.14 -9.30
CA LYS A 53 16.64 0.86 -10.59
C LYS A 53 15.20 1.37 -10.63
N GLY A 54 14.96 2.68 -10.66
CA GLY A 54 13.60 3.20 -10.44
C GLY A 54 12.52 2.80 -11.47
N ASP A 55 12.81 1.93 -12.44
CA ASP A 55 11.81 1.12 -13.13
C ASP A 55 11.14 0.09 -12.19
N GLN A 56 11.89 -0.50 -11.25
CA GLN A 56 11.37 -1.32 -10.17
C GLN A 56 10.45 -0.53 -9.23
N VAL A 57 10.73 0.77 -9.01
CA VAL A 57 9.87 1.65 -8.20
C VAL A 57 8.57 1.96 -8.93
N LYS A 58 8.62 2.23 -10.25
CA LYS A 58 7.41 2.35 -11.08
C LYS A 58 6.60 1.05 -11.09
N ARG A 59 7.27 -0.09 -11.17
CA ARG A 59 6.63 -1.41 -11.14
C ARG A 59 5.99 -1.72 -9.79
N LEU A 60 6.62 -1.35 -8.68
CA LEU A 60 6.06 -1.44 -7.33
C LEU A 60 4.74 -0.64 -7.23
N LYS A 61 4.72 0.61 -7.68
CA LYS A 61 3.51 1.44 -7.66
C LYS A 61 2.38 0.86 -8.52
N SER A 62 2.71 0.34 -9.69
CA SER A 62 1.73 -0.34 -10.56
C SER A 62 1.14 -1.56 -9.87
N LEU A 63 1.99 -2.35 -9.19
CA LEU A 63 1.56 -3.54 -8.44
C LEU A 63 0.74 -3.18 -7.20
N GLU A 64 1.09 -2.13 -6.47
CA GLU A 64 0.31 -1.66 -5.32
C GLU A 64 -1.07 -1.14 -5.73
N THR A 65 -1.14 -0.37 -6.83
CA THR A 65 -2.42 0.11 -7.39
C THR A 65 -3.30 -1.07 -7.82
N GLU A 66 -2.70 -2.06 -8.47
CA GLU A 66 -3.42 -3.26 -8.89
C GLU A 66 -3.86 -4.10 -7.68
N ASN A 67 -3.02 -4.25 -6.65
CA ASN A 67 -3.40 -4.94 -5.43
C ASN A 67 -4.56 -4.23 -4.71
N GLN A 68 -4.57 -2.90 -4.70
CA GLN A 68 -5.68 -2.13 -4.13
C GLN A 68 -6.98 -2.33 -4.91
N ARG A 69 -6.92 -2.33 -6.25
CA ARG A 69 -8.07 -2.63 -7.10
C ARG A 69 -8.59 -4.05 -6.88
N LEU A 70 -7.69 -5.03 -6.86
CA LEU A 70 -8.02 -6.42 -6.60
C LEU A 70 -8.64 -6.62 -5.22
N ARG A 71 -8.11 -5.97 -4.18
CA ARG A 71 -8.70 -6.01 -2.83
C ARG A 71 -10.11 -5.45 -2.80
N ARG A 72 -10.38 -4.34 -3.49
CA ARG A 72 -11.74 -3.78 -3.60
C ARG A 72 -12.68 -4.73 -4.32
N ALA A 73 -12.26 -5.28 -5.46
CA ALA A 73 -13.05 -6.25 -6.20
C ALA A 73 -13.33 -7.52 -5.38
N ILE A 74 -12.35 -7.99 -4.60
CA ILE A 74 -12.54 -9.12 -3.68
C ILE A 74 -13.51 -8.75 -2.56
N SER A 75 -13.39 -7.58 -1.94
CA SER A 75 -14.35 -7.10 -0.94
C SER A 75 -15.76 -7.01 -1.51
N ASP A 76 -15.94 -6.41 -2.69
CA ASP A 76 -17.26 -6.30 -3.33
C ASP A 76 -17.89 -7.67 -3.68
N LEU A 77 -17.05 -8.69 -3.93
CA LEU A 77 -17.50 -10.06 -4.23
C LEU A 77 -17.65 -10.95 -3.00
N THR A 78 -16.88 -10.68 -1.94
CA THR A 78 -16.73 -11.57 -0.79
C THR A 78 -17.41 -11.03 0.45
N ASP A 79 -17.64 -9.72 0.56
CA ASP A 79 -18.39 -9.15 1.68
C ASP A 79 -19.87 -9.46 1.46
N PRO A 80 -20.42 -10.48 2.15
CA PRO A 80 -21.82 -10.78 2.00
C PRO A 80 -22.60 -9.60 2.58
N PRO A 81 -23.75 -9.23 1.99
CA PRO A 81 -24.52 -8.09 2.46
C PRO A 81 -24.80 -8.23 3.97
N PRO A 82 -24.88 -7.12 4.74
CA PRO A 82 -24.91 -7.16 6.21
C PRO A 82 -25.98 -8.07 6.83
N TRP A 83 -27.06 -8.32 6.10
CA TRP A 83 -28.13 -9.22 6.52
C TRP A 83 -27.75 -10.71 6.46
N GLU A 84 -26.77 -11.10 5.65
CA GLU A 84 -26.30 -12.48 5.52
C GLU A 84 -25.39 -12.89 6.70
N TRP A 85 -24.56 -11.96 7.19
CA TRP A 85 -23.87 -12.11 8.48
C TRP A 85 -24.84 -12.27 9.65
N SER A 86 -25.98 -11.57 9.59
CA SER A 86 -27.05 -11.72 10.58
C SER A 86 -27.73 -13.08 10.44
N ALA A 87 -27.97 -13.55 9.22
CA ALA A 87 -28.56 -14.87 8.97
C ALA A 87 -27.69 -16.02 9.48
N LEU A 88 -26.36 -15.95 9.26
CA LEU A 88 -25.40 -16.93 9.78
C LEU A 88 -25.29 -16.89 11.31
N ARG A 89 -25.38 -15.69 11.91
CA ARG A 89 -25.35 -15.51 13.38
C ARG A 89 -26.64 -16.01 14.07
N TYR A 90 -27.79 -15.86 13.42
CA TYR A 90 -29.10 -16.19 14.00
C TYR A 90 -29.72 -17.50 13.46
N GLY A 91 -28.99 -18.26 12.63
CA GLY A 91 -29.46 -19.54 12.10
C GLY A 91 -30.72 -19.41 11.22
N LEU A 92 -30.86 -18.30 10.48
CA LEU A 92 -32.02 -18.00 9.64
C LEU A 92 -31.84 -18.62 8.24
N ARG A 93 -32.91 -19.17 7.65
CA ARG A 93 -32.88 -19.76 6.31
C ARG A 93 -33.56 -18.84 5.29
N ALA A 94 -32.86 -18.47 4.22
CA ALA A 94 -33.44 -17.75 3.08
C ALA A 94 -34.36 -18.68 2.27
N ARG A 95 -35.55 -18.22 1.89
CA ARG A 95 -36.47 -19.00 1.02
C ARG A 95 -36.41 -18.57 -0.45
N THR A 96 -36.07 -17.31 -0.75
CA THR A 96 -35.85 -16.78 -2.12
C THR A 96 -34.99 -15.51 -2.10
N ARG A 97 -34.49 -15.08 -3.27
CA ARG A 97 -33.53 -13.98 -3.47
C ARG A 97 -34.06 -12.57 -3.12
N THR A 98 -35.38 -12.40 -2.92
CA THR A 98 -35.99 -11.08 -2.79
C THR A 98 -36.89 -10.88 -1.57
N ASP A 99 -36.95 -11.80 -0.59
CA ASP A 99 -37.92 -11.59 0.49
C ASP A 99 -37.60 -12.08 1.91
N ARG A 100 -38.37 -11.42 2.79
CA ARG A 100 -38.49 -11.38 4.26
C ARG A 100 -38.05 -12.62 5.07
N TRP A 101 -37.19 -12.36 6.05
CA TRP A 101 -36.59 -13.33 7.00
C TRP A 101 -37.55 -13.71 8.14
N GLU A 102 -37.72 -15.00 8.36
CA GLU A 102 -38.56 -15.57 9.43
C GLU A 102 -37.66 -16.30 10.45
N ARG A 103 -37.87 -16.06 11.75
CA ARG A 103 -37.07 -16.70 12.82
C ARG A 103 -37.28 -18.21 12.80
N SER A 104 -36.18 -18.96 12.78
CA SER A 104 -36.13 -20.41 12.96
C SER A 104 -36.61 -20.77 14.37
N GLY A 105 -37.91 -20.79 14.59
CA GLY A 105 -38.52 -21.26 15.83
C GLY A 105 -38.38 -22.77 15.93
N THR A 106 -37.25 -23.28 16.42
CA THR A 106 -37.26 -24.60 17.05
C THR A 106 -37.95 -24.47 18.41
N SER A 107 -39.28 -24.38 18.38
CA SER A 107 -40.12 -24.73 19.52
C SER A 107 -40.09 -26.25 19.64
N ARG A 108 -39.03 -26.80 20.26
CA ARG A 108 -39.09 -28.16 20.80
C ARG A 108 -39.98 -28.12 22.05
N ARG A 109 -41.24 -28.52 21.86
CA ARG A 109 -41.88 -29.44 22.80
C ARG A 109 -41.33 -30.83 22.55
#